data_AF-X0WGP5-F1
#
_entry.id   AF-X0WGP5-F1
#
_cell.length_a   1.000
_cell.length_b   1.000
_cell.length_c   1.000
_cell.angle_alpha   90.00
_cell.angle_beta   90.00
_cell.angle_gamma   90.00
#
_symmetry.space_group_name_H-M   'P 1'
#
loop_
_entity.id
_entity.type
_entity.pdbx_description
1 polymer ?
#
loop_
_entity_poly.entity_id
_entity_poly.type
_entity_poly.pdbx_seq_one_letter_code
_entity_poly.pdbx_strand_id
1 'polypeptide(L)'
;MPYVRIPFPETEQPQEAHSEGSCPVCSAISPALKEQAQEHAHLFRYLHMVPVEEFGVPQYEEKLDRKMGDIEQPNIIYPVGNATFAHVYPDPEDARNYYIPVEPIIGGDYGALLEMVEDRLVDVVHKLPQPTSPEEQKEVLLEALSRIATMGPGNRNGASANGAKTKSGGRAMPKFLGNPQDQAHGAGVCG
;
A
#
# COMPACT_ATOMS: atom_id res chain seq x y z
N MET A 1 4.92 -3.65 -19.88
CA MET A 1 5.93 -2.64 -19.46
C MET A 1 7.15 -3.36 -18.91
N PRO A 2 8.39 -2.83 -19.07
CA PRO A 2 9.58 -3.49 -18.52
C PRO A 2 9.51 -3.50 -16.99
N TYR A 3 9.64 -4.69 -16.41
CA TYR A 3 9.70 -4.89 -14.96
C TYR A 3 10.96 -4.23 -14.40
N VAL A 4 10.82 -3.38 -13.38
CA VAL A 4 11.96 -2.80 -12.67
C VAL A 4 12.62 -3.92 -11.88
N ARG A 5 13.78 -4.40 -12.35
CA ARG A 5 14.56 -5.39 -11.59
C ARG A 5 15.28 -4.70 -10.45
N ILE A 6 14.89 -5.04 -9.23
CA ILE A 6 15.54 -4.60 -8.01
C ILE A 6 16.66 -5.60 -7.67
N PRO A 7 17.87 -5.14 -7.28
CA PRO A 7 19.01 -6.02 -6.98
C PRO A 7 18.92 -6.73 -5.62
N PHE A 8 17.91 -6.42 -4.80
CA PHE A 8 17.65 -7.01 -3.48
C PHE A 8 16.25 -7.65 -3.44
N PRO A 9 16.01 -8.64 -2.56
CA PRO A 9 14.77 -9.41 -2.54
C PRO A 9 13.54 -8.52 -2.29
N GLU A 10 12.49 -8.75 -3.07
CA GLU A 10 11.21 -8.07 -2.85
C GLU A 10 10.53 -8.66 -1.61
N THR A 11 10.52 -7.92 -0.51
CA THR A 11 9.72 -8.26 0.66
C THR A 11 8.28 -7.81 0.41
N GLU A 12 7.35 -8.76 0.24
CA GLU A 12 5.92 -8.47 0.20
C GLU A 12 5.46 -7.98 1.58
N GLN A 13 5.36 -6.67 1.76
CA GLN A 13 4.73 -6.11 2.96
C GLN A 13 3.23 -5.85 2.70
N PRO A 14 2.33 -6.23 3.64
CA PRO A 14 0.92 -5.90 3.54
C PRO A 14 0.73 -4.39 3.43
N GLN A 15 -0.23 -3.93 2.62
CA GLN A 15 -0.61 -2.51 2.47
C GLN A 15 -1.22 -1.88 3.75
N GLU A 16 -0.93 -2.41 4.93
CA GLU A 16 -1.55 -1.99 6.17
C GLU A 16 -0.84 -0.76 6.75
N ALA A 17 -1.66 0.20 7.19
CA ALA A 17 -1.24 1.47 7.76
C ALA A 17 -0.22 1.27 8.88
N HIS A 18 1.04 1.59 8.61
CA HIS A 18 2.11 1.50 9.59
C HIS A 18 1.92 2.59 10.67
N SER A 19 1.92 2.19 11.94
CA SER A 19 1.99 3.12 13.06
C SER A 19 3.41 3.72 13.12
N GLU A 20 3.49 5.05 13.09
CA GLU A 20 4.75 5.81 13.13
C GLU A 20 5.66 5.46 14.33
N GLY A 21 5.12 4.83 15.38
CA GLY A 21 5.84 4.50 16.60
C GLY A 21 6.61 3.18 16.62
N SER A 22 6.45 2.30 15.61
CA SER A 22 7.03 0.94 15.66
C SER A 22 7.89 0.56 14.45
N CYS A 23 8.09 1.46 13.48
CA CYS A 23 8.87 1.15 12.29
C CYS A 23 10.34 1.60 12.44
N PRO A 24 11.33 0.68 12.37
CA PRO A 24 12.75 1.03 12.46
C PRO A 24 13.23 1.90 11.30
N VAL A 25 12.63 1.75 10.11
CA VAL A 25 12.94 2.57 8.93
C VAL A 25 12.55 4.03 9.17
N CYS A 26 11.35 4.27 9.71
CA CYS A 26 10.86 5.64 9.99
C CYS A 26 11.69 6.42 11.00
N SER A 27 12.37 5.73 11.93
CA SER A 27 13.29 6.36 12.89
C SER A 27 14.68 6.62 12.33
N ALA A 28 15.08 5.90 11.29
CA ALA A 28 16.43 5.95 10.73
C ALA A 28 16.55 6.96 9.56
N ILE A 29 15.45 7.27 8.88
CA ILE A 29 15.42 8.18 7.73
C ILE A 29 15.49 9.67 8.10
N SER A 30 15.98 10.47 7.16
CA SER A 30 16.02 11.93 7.30
C SER A 30 14.60 12.54 7.36
N PRO A 31 14.41 13.69 8.02
CA PRO A 31 13.10 14.32 8.13
C PRO A 31 12.51 14.71 6.76
N ALA A 32 13.35 15.14 5.81
CA ALA A 32 12.91 15.45 4.45
C ALA A 32 12.42 14.21 3.69
N LEU A 33 13.13 13.08 3.84
CA LEU A 33 12.70 11.81 3.24
C LEU A 33 11.40 11.29 3.87
N LYS A 34 11.24 11.51 5.18
CA LYS A 34 10.01 11.14 5.90
C LYS A 34 8.79 11.89 5.39
N GLU A 35 8.90 13.19 5.13
CA GLU A 35 7.82 13.99 4.55
C GLU A 35 7.42 13.47 3.17
N GLN A 36 8.41 13.21 2.30
CA GLN A 36 8.16 12.62 0.98
C GLN A 36 7.54 11.23 1.04
N ALA A 37 7.98 10.39 1.99
CA ALA A 37 7.41 9.06 2.18
C ALA A 37 5.98 9.09 2.73
N GLN A 38 5.61 10.11 3.52
CA GLN A 38 4.23 10.32 3.97
C GLN A 38 3.31 10.76 2.83
N GLU A 39 3.81 11.58 1.91
CA GLU A 39 3.06 12.01 0.71
C GLU A 39 2.95 10.88 -0.33
N HIS A 40 3.98 10.04 -0.43
CA HIS A 40 4.10 9.01 -1.47
C HIS A 40 4.23 7.60 -0.88
N ALA A 41 3.09 6.90 -0.81
CA ALA A 41 3.02 5.54 -0.25
C ALA A 41 3.96 4.51 -0.93
N HIS A 42 4.24 4.68 -2.22
CA HIS A 42 5.14 3.78 -2.96
C HIS A 42 6.61 3.99 -2.57
N LEU A 43 7.03 5.23 -2.30
CA LEU A 43 8.37 5.53 -1.78
C LEU A 43 8.54 4.91 -0.40
N PHE A 44 7.52 5.03 0.45
CA PHE A 44 7.51 4.38 1.76
C PHE A 44 7.69 2.88 1.64
N ARG A 45 6.90 2.20 0.78
CA ARG A 45 7.04 0.77 0.53
C ARG A 45 8.44 0.41 0.06
N TYR A 46 8.99 1.19 -0.86
CA TYR A 46 10.34 0.96 -1.37
C TYR A 46 11.41 1.04 -0.28
N LEU A 47 11.36 2.03 0.61
CA LEU A 47 12.32 2.18 1.72
C LEU A 47 12.34 0.98 2.66
N HIS A 48 11.22 0.24 2.77
CA HIS A 48 11.15 -0.98 3.58
C HIS A 48 11.73 -2.21 2.87
N MET A 49 11.94 -2.14 1.55
CA MET A 49 12.59 -3.17 0.76
C MET A 49 14.11 -3.00 0.75
N VAL A 50 14.60 -1.77 0.95
CA VAL A 50 16.04 -1.47 0.93
C VAL A 50 16.73 -2.16 2.12
N PRO A 51 17.84 -2.90 1.91
CA PRO A 51 18.61 -3.51 2.99
C PRO A 51 19.44 -2.46 3.75
N VAL A 52 18.78 -1.73 4.66
CA VAL A 52 19.37 -0.67 5.49
C VAL A 52 20.50 -1.20 6.40
N GLU A 53 20.44 -2.48 6.78
CA GLU A 53 21.47 -3.11 7.64
C GLU A 53 22.81 -3.29 6.93
N GLU A 54 22.79 -3.50 5.61
CA GLU A 54 23.99 -3.80 4.81
C GLU A 54 24.62 -2.54 4.22
N PHE A 55 23.81 -1.60 3.72
CA PHE A 55 24.26 -0.41 2.99
C PHE A 55 23.95 0.91 3.70
N GLY A 56 23.36 0.86 4.89
CA GLY A 56 22.93 2.02 5.62
C GLY A 56 21.63 2.64 5.08
N VAL A 57 21.23 3.75 5.70
CA VAL A 57 20.01 4.47 5.33
C VAL A 57 20.26 5.33 4.10
N PRO A 58 19.38 5.30 3.08
CA PRO A 58 19.51 6.18 1.92
C PRO A 58 19.48 7.66 2.29
N GLN A 59 20.42 8.42 1.75
CA GLN A 59 20.47 9.86 1.88
C GLN A 59 19.52 10.51 0.87
N TYR A 60 18.65 11.40 1.33
CA TYR A 60 17.74 12.14 0.46
C TYR A 60 18.32 13.49 0.07
N GLU A 61 18.38 13.75 -1.23
CA GLU A 61 18.87 15.00 -1.81
C GLU A 61 17.86 15.53 -2.82
N GLU A 62 17.42 16.79 -2.69
CA GLU A 62 16.49 17.39 -3.65
C GLU A 62 17.13 17.66 -5.01
N LYS A 63 18.44 17.92 -5.02
CA LYS A 63 19.24 18.19 -6.22
C LYS A 63 20.56 17.46 -6.13
N LEU A 64 20.86 16.67 -7.16
CA LEU A 64 22.16 16.08 -7.33
C LEU A 64 23.21 17.15 -7.65
N ASP A 65 24.27 17.19 -6.86
CA ASP A 65 25.48 17.92 -7.18
C ASP A 65 26.43 17.05 -8.01
N ARG A 66 27.16 17.66 -8.95
CA ARG A 66 28.18 16.96 -9.75
C ARG A 66 29.24 16.25 -8.90
N LYS A 67 29.52 16.77 -7.71
CA LYS A 67 30.49 16.20 -6.75
C LYS A 67 30.02 14.88 -6.14
N MET A 68 28.72 14.59 -6.17
CA MET A 68 28.18 13.32 -5.68
C MET A 68 28.45 12.16 -6.65
N GLY A 69 28.87 12.46 -7.89
CA GLY A 69 29.28 11.44 -8.85
C GLY A 69 30.62 10.78 -8.52
N ASP A 70 31.43 11.41 -7.67
CA ASP A 70 32.74 10.90 -7.23
C ASP A 70 32.65 10.04 -5.95
N ILE A 71 31.44 9.79 -5.44
CA ILE A 71 31.21 8.94 -4.26
C ILE A 71 31.37 7.48 -4.69
N GLU A 72 32.28 6.74 -4.05
CA GLU A 72 32.56 5.32 -4.36
C GLU A 72 31.35 4.42 -4.06
N GLN A 73 30.60 4.70 -2.98
CA GLN A 73 29.41 3.93 -2.61
C GLN A 73 28.20 4.85 -2.38
N PRO A 74 27.56 5.34 -3.45
CA PRO A 74 26.43 6.24 -3.32
C PRO A 74 25.18 5.47 -2.91
N ASN A 75 24.58 5.86 -1.79
CA ASN A 75 23.25 5.41 -1.34
C ASN A 75 22.33 6.64 -1.26
N ILE A 76 21.89 7.12 -2.43
CA ILE A 76 21.25 8.44 -2.58
C ILE A 76 19.91 8.32 -3.28
N ILE A 77 18.86 8.88 -2.68
CA ILE A 77 17.53 9.01 -3.27
C ILE A 77 17.27 10.48 -3.60
N TYR A 78 16.83 10.75 -4.82
CA TYR A 78 16.46 12.09 -5.24
C TYR A 78 15.19 12.08 -6.10
N PRO A 79 14.37 13.13 -6.03
CA PRO A 79 13.19 13.26 -6.87
C PRO A 79 13.59 13.57 -8.32
N VAL A 80 12.96 12.90 -9.28
CA VAL A 80 13.17 13.13 -10.72
C VAL A 80 11.98 13.87 -11.34
N GLY A 81 10.78 13.70 -10.78
CA GLY A 81 9.56 14.32 -11.29
C GLY A 81 8.31 13.83 -10.57
N ASN A 82 7.15 14.00 -11.21
CA ASN A 82 5.78 13.68 -10.76
C ASN A 82 5.66 12.41 -9.88
N ALA A 83 5.95 12.53 -8.58
CA ALA A 83 5.96 11.41 -7.65
C ALA A 83 6.85 10.23 -8.09
N THR A 84 7.99 10.53 -8.72
CA THR A 84 8.99 9.53 -9.15
C THR A 84 10.35 9.88 -8.55
N PHE A 85 11.00 8.88 -7.96
CA PHE A 85 12.33 9.03 -7.36
C PHE A 85 13.32 8.12 -8.07
N ALA A 86 14.59 8.51 -8.07
CA ALA A 86 15.68 7.64 -8.48
C ALA A 86 16.54 7.35 -7.27
N HIS A 87 16.77 6.06 -7.03
CA HIS A 87 17.72 5.60 -6.03
C HIS A 87 19.00 5.17 -6.75
N VAL A 88 20.08 5.89 -6.47
CA VAL A 88 21.44 5.47 -6.81
C VAL A 88 21.90 4.53 -5.70
N TYR A 89 22.06 3.27 -6.03
CA TYR A 89 22.42 2.21 -5.10
C TYR A 89 23.78 1.64 -5.49
N PRO A 90 24.70 1.44 -4.53
CA PRO A 90 26.07 1.05 -4.83
C PRO A 90 26.13 -0.43 -5.22
N ASP A 91 27.04 -0.78 -6.13
CA ASP A 91 27.32 -2.17 -6.49
C ASP A 91 28.52 -2.67 -5.66
N PRO A 92 28.39 -3.77 -4.89
CA PRO A 92 29.50 -4.30 -4.10
C PRO A 92 30.71 -4.75 -4.94
N GLU A 93 30.51 -5.06 -6.23
CA GLU A 93 31.62 -5.40 -7.15
C GLU A 93 32.24 -4.18 -7.86
N ASP A 94 31.77 -2.96 -7.55
CA ASP A 94 32.26 -1.68 -8.10
C ASP A 94 32.31 -1.64 -9.65
N ALA A 95 31.45 -2.43 -10.30
CA ALA A 95 31.38 -2.44 -11.77
C ALA A 95 30.58 -1.23 -12.25
N ARG A 96 29.33 -1.06 -11.77
CA ARG A 96 28.46 0.10 -12.03
C ARG A 96 27.38 0.22 -10.95
N ASN A 97 27.14 1.44 -10.48
CA ASN A 97 26.01 1.74 -9.60
C ASN A 97 24.66 1.41 -10.25
N TYR A 98 23.73 0.92 -9.44
CA TYR A 98 22.34 0.68 -9.84
C TYR A 98 21.54 1.97 -9.80
N TYR A 99 20.81 2.26 -10.87
CA TYR A 99 19.85 3.37 -10.94
C TYR A 99 18.45 2.78 -10.91
N ILE A 100 17.85 2.78 -9.72
CA ILE A 100 16.57 2.13 -9.49
C ILE A 100 15.47 3.20 -9.53
N PRO A 101 14.54 3.16 -10.50
CA PRO A 101 13.38 4.03 -10.51
C PRO A 101 12.38 3.56 -9.44
N VAL A 102 12.00 4.49 -8.58
CA VAL A 102 11.00 4.30 -7.53
C VAL A 102 9.73 4.99 -7.98
N GLU A 103 8.79 4.19 -8.48
CA GLU A 103 7.55 4.63 -9.09
C GLU A 103 6.34 4.04 -8.35
N PRO A 104 5.13 4.61 -8.52
CA PRO A 104 3.90 4.09 -7.90
C PRO A 104 3.60 2.61 -8.18
N ILE A 105 4.11 2.08 -9.29
CA ILE A 105 3.90 0.70 -9.74
C ILE A 105 4.90 -0.31 -9.16
N ILE A 106 5.81 0.12 -8.28
CA ILE A 106 6.90 -0.74 -7.79
C ILE A 106 6.39 -1.98 -7.04
N GLY A 107 6.96 -3.15 -7.35
CA GLY A 107 6.63 -4.42 -6.71
C GLY A 107 5.20 -4.91 -6.97
N GLY A 108 4.62 -4.55 -8.13
CA GLY A 108 3.32 -5.03 -8.58
C GLY A 108 3.35 -5.46 -10.05
N ASP A 109 2.83 -6.66 -10.34
CA ASP A 109 2.57 -7.08 -11.72
C ASP A 109 1.20 -6.56 -12.17
N TYR A 110 1.22 -5.49 -12.95
CA TYR A 110 0.02 -4.91 -13.57
C TYR A 110 -0.16 -5.37 -15.02
N GLY A 111 0.63 -6.33 -15.52
CA GLY A 111 0.60 -6.76 -16.91
C GLY A 111 -0.79 -7.20 -17.35
N ALA A 112 -1.40 -8.11 -16.60
CA ALA A 112 -2.76 -8.58 -16.90
C ALA A 112 -3.83 -7.48 -16.74
N LEU A 113 -3.68 -6.58 -15.76
CA LEU A 113 -4.61 -5.47 -15.58
C LEU A 113 -4.52 -4.47 -16.74
N LEU A 114 -3.30 -4.18 -17.19
CA LEU A 114 -3.04 -3.29 -18.31
C LEU A 114 -3.60 -3.87 -19.61
N GLU A 115 -3.38 -5.16 -19.87
CA GLU A 115 -3.95 -5.86 -21.03
C GLU A 115 -5.49 -5.75 -21.05
N MET A 116 -6.16 -6.00 -19.91
CA MET A 116 -7.61 -5.81 -19.80
C MET A 116 -8.06 -4.37 -20.04
N VAL A 117 -7.26 -3.38 -19.63
CA VAL A 117 -7.54 -1.96 -19.85
C VAL A 117 -7.38 -1.60 -21.32
N GLU A 118 -6.32 -2.08 -21.97
CA GLU A 118 -6.04 -1.87 -23.39
C GLU A 118 -7.16 -2.44 -24.27
N ASP A 119 -7.60 -3.67 -24.00
CA ASP A 119 -8.71 -4.31 -24.72
C ASP A 119 -10.00 -3.49 -24.62
N ARG A 120 -10.36 -3.04 -23.41
CA ARG A 120 -11.56 -2.21 -23.20
C ARG A 120 -11.43 -0.84 -23.84
N LEU A 121 -10.22 -0.30 -23.93
CA LEU A 121 -9.99 1.01 -24.55
C LEU A 121 -10.36 0.97 -26.04
N VAL A 122 -10.02 -0.12 -26.74
CA VAL A 122 -10.38 -0.33 -28.15
C VAL A 122 -11.90 -0.23 -28.33
N ASP A 123 -12.69 -0.85 -27.46
CA ASP A 123 -14.16 -0.83 -27.54
C ASP A 123 -14.78 0.56 -27.31
N VAL A 124 -14.12 1.40 -26.51
CA VAL A 124 -14.64 2.72 -26.10
C VAL A 124 -14.23 3.81 -27.08
N VAL A 125 -13.01 3.76 -27.62
CA VAL A 125 -12.47 4.79 -28.52
C VAL A 125 -13.32 4.97 -29.78
N HIS A 126 -13.90 3.88 -30.33
CA HIS A 126 -14.81 3.96 -31.49
C HIS A 126 -16.07 4.79 -31.25
N LYS A 127 -16.45 5.03 -29.98
CA LYS A 127 -17.66 5.75 -29.59
C LYS A 127 -17.38 7.21 -29.22
N LEU A 128 -16.12 7.63 -29.22
CA LEU A 128 -15.69 8.97 -28.85
C LEU A 128 -15.39 9.80 -30.10
N PRO A 129 -15.50 11.15 -30.02
CA PRO A 129 -15.15 12.02 -31.12
C PRO A 129 -13.67 11.85 -31.49
N GLN A 130 -13.35 11.92 -32.78
CA GLN A 130 -11.97 11.93 -33.23
C GLN A 130 -11.33 13.27 -32.86
N PRO A 131 -10.25 13.28 -32.07
CA PRO A 131 -9.56 14.51 -31.69
C PRO A 131 -8.82 15.11 -32.88
N THR A 132 -8.77 16.43 -32.95
CA THR A 132 -8.04 17.19 -33.99
C THR A 132 -6.75 17.83 -33.49
N SER A 133 -6.55 17.90 -32.18
CA SER A 133 -5.34 18.43 -31.53
C SER A 133 -4.76 17.45 -30.49
N PRO A 134 -3.48 17.58 -30.12
CA PRO A 134 -2.88 16.76 -29.06
C PRO A 134 -3.51 17.01 -27.69
N GLU A 135 -4.03 18.22 -27.42
CA GLU A 135 -4.75 18.53 -26.19
C GLU A 135 -6.10 17.81 -26.14
N GLU A 136 -6.87 17.85 -27.23
CA GLU A 136 -8.14 17.11 -27.36
C GLU A 136 -7.91 15.60 -27.27
N GLN A 137 -6.81 15.10 -27.83
CA GLN A 137 -6.44 13.69 -27.75
C GLN A 137 -6.23 13.25 -26.30
N LYS A 138 -5.59 14.10 -25.48
CA LYS A 138 -5.41 13.83 -24.05
C LYS A 138 -6.76 13.81 -23.32
N GLU A 139 -7.66 14.74 -23.62
CA GLU A 139 -8.98 14.81 -22.99
C GLU A 139 -9.85 13.59 -23.33
N VAL A 140 -9.91 13.21 -24.61
CA VAL A 140 -10.65 12.03 -25.08
C VAL A 140 -10.11 10.75 -24.43
N LEU A 141 -8.78 10.63 -24.31
CA LEU A 141 -8.16 9.49 -23.63
C LEU A 141 -8.53 9.44 -22.15
N LEU A 142 -8.46 10.57 -21.44
CA LEU A 142 -8.83 10.65 -20.02
C LEU A 142 -10.31 10.30 -19.80
N GLU A 143 -11.20 10.72 -20.71
CA GLU A 143 -12.61 10.35 -20.68
C GLU A 143 -12.79 8.83 -20.91
N ALA A 144 -12.10 8.26 -21.88
CA ALA A 144 -12.12 6.82 -22.15
C ALA A 144 -11.67 6.01 -20.92
N LEU A 145 -10.55 6.41 -20.31
CA LEU A 145 -10.01 5.80 -19.09
C LEU A 145 -11.00 5.89 -17.93
N SER A 146 -11.66 7.03 -17.76
CA SER A 146 -12.66 7.23 -16.69
C SER A 146 -13.88 6.32 -16.84
N ARG A 147 -14.25 5.97 -18.08
CA ARG A 147 -15.37 5.05 -18.35
C ARG A 147 -15.02 3.59 -18.07
N ILE A 148 -13.77 3.18 -18.32
CA ILE A 148 -13.33 1.79 -18.14
C ILE A 148 -12.86 1.50 -16.71
N ALA A 149 -12.21 2.47 -16.06
CA ALA A 149 -11.66 2.37 -14.72
C ALA A 149 -12.76 2.65 -13.69
N THR A 150 -13.58 1.65 -13.42
CA THR A 150 -14.61 1.72 -12.37
C THR A 150 -14.02 1.25 -11.05
N MET A 151 -14.17 2.04 -9.99
CA MET A 151 -13.91 1.55 -8.63
C MET A 151 -15.02 0.56 -8.29
N GLY A 152 -14.69 -0.72 -8.17
CA GLY A 152 -15.62 -1.71 -7.65
C GLY A 152 -16.07 -1.31 -6.24
N PRO A 153 -17.25 -1.75 -5.76
CA PRO A 153 -17.56 -1.69 -4.34
C PRO A 153 -16.48 -2.51 -3.64
N GLY A 154 -15.51 -1.82 -3.02
CA GLY A 154 -14.50 -2.48 -2.21
C GLY A 154 -15.22 -3.41 -1.24
N ASN A 155 -14.71 -4.64 -1.13
CA ASN A 155 -15.21 -5.63 -0.21
C ASN A 155 -15.05 -5.11 1.23
N ARG A 156 -15.99 -4.28 1.68
CA ARG A 156 -16.15 -3.84 3.06
C ARG A 156 -16.77 -5.00 3.84
N ASN A 157 -16.07 -6.12 3.92
CA ASN A 157 -16.30 -7.11 4.96
C ASN A 157 -15.62 -6.64 6.26
N GLY A 158 -15.93 -5.40 6.65
CA GLY A 158 -15.76 -4.87 7.99
C GLY A 158 -17.18 -4.66 8.51
N ALA A 159 -17.61 -5.56 9.40
CA ALA A 159 -18.96 -5.66 9.92
C ALA A 159 -19.61 -4.29 10.22
N SER A 160 -20.53 -3.86 9.36
CA SER A 160 -21.63 -3.00 9.80
C SER A 160 -22.64 -3.88 10.52
N ALA A 161 -22.26 -4.33 11.72
CA ALA A 161 -23.24 -4.80 12.69
C ALA A 161 -23.99 -3.55 13.15
N ASN A 162 -25.14 -3.30 12.53
CA ASN A 162 -26.21 -2.52 13.13
C ASN A 162 -26.57 -3.19 14.47
N GLY A 163 -25.88 -2.77 15.52
CA GLY A 163 -26.15 -3.14 16.90
C GLY A 163 -27.47 -2.54 17.32
N ALA A 164 -28.54 -3.31 17.13
CA ALA A 164 -29.79 -3.15 17.83
C ALA A 164 -29.49 -2.99 19.33
N LYS A 165 -29.79 -1.81 19.88
CA LYS A 165 -29.77 -1.58 21.33
C LYS A 165 -30.89 -2.41 21.98
N THR A 166 -30.59 -3.65 22.35
CA THR A 166 -31.37 -4.38 23.36
C THR A 166 -30.76 -4.17 24.73
N LYS A 167 -31.58 -3.64 25.64
CA LYS A 167 -31.29 -3.18 26.99
C LYS A 167 -30.57 -4.24 27.84
N SER A 168 -29.48 -3.85 28.52
CA SER A 168 -29.04 -4.49 29.75
C SER A 168 -28.47 -3.44 30.71
N GLY A 169 -28.83 -3.55 31.99
CA GLY A 169 -28.41 -2.62 33.06
C GLY A 169 -29.38 -2.67 34.23
N GLY A 170 -29.12 -3.58 35.17
CA GLY A 170 -30.07 -4.00 36.21
C GLY A 170 -30.18 -3.09 37.44
N ARG A 171 -31.09 -3.47 38.34
CA ARG A 171 -30.97 -3.17 39.77
C ARG A 171 -31.76 -4.16 40.64
N ALA A 172 -31.02 -4.69 41.61
CA ALA A 172 -31.35 -5.27 42.92
C ALA A 172 -32.82 -5.62 43.29
N MET A 173 -32.91 -6.80 43.91
CA MET A 173 -33.96 -7.42 44.73
C MET A 173 -34.93 -6.47 45.46
N PRO A 174 -36.16 -6.94 45.76
CA PRO A 174 -36.40 -7.32 47.15
C PRO A 174 -37.24 -8.60 47.38
N LYS A 175 -36.77 -9.36 48.39
CA LYS A 175 -37.46 -9.96 49.55
C LYS A 175 -38.59 -11.00 49.38
N PHE A 176 -38.33 -12.13 50.07
CA PHE A 176 -39.22 -12.90 50.94
C PHE A 176 -40.47 -13.55 50.32
N LEU A 177 -40.52 -14.89 50.34
CA LEU A 177 -41.35 -15.69 51.25
C LEU A 177 -41.39 -17.16 50.78
N GLY A 178 -41.19 -18.10 51.71
CA GLY A 178 -41.85 -19.42 51.67
C GLY A 178 -41.11 -20.60 51.04
N ASN A 179 -40.42 -21.36 51.89
CA ASN A 179 -40.15 -22.81 51.78
C ASN A 179 -41.49 -23.62 51.85
N PRO A 180 -41.51 -24.97 51.87
CA PRO A 180 -40.79 -26.02 51.14
C PRO A 180 -41.78 -27.12 50.63
N GLN A 181 -41.25 -28.32 50.27
CA GLN A 181 -41.94 -29.61 50.01
C GLN A 181 -42.32 -29.79 48.53
N ASP A 182 -42.05 -30.90 47.86
CA ASP A 182 -42.11 -32.27 48.36
C ASP A 182 -41.23 -33.24 47.54
N GLN A 183 -41.03 -34.40 48.16
CA GLN A 183 -40.28 -35.59 47.80
C GLN A 183 -40.66 -36.21 46.44
N ALA A 184 -39.70 -36.94 45.85
CA ALA A 184 -39.74 -38.41 45.68
C ALA A 184 -38.80 -38.84 44.53
N HIS A 185 -37.84 -39.73 44.81
CA HIS A 185 -37.83 -41.15 44.40
C HIS A 185 -38.14 -41.36 42.91
N GLY A 186 -37.36 -42.03 42.09
CA GLY A 186 -36.43 -43.14 42.27
C GLY A 186 -36.15 -43.66 40.86
N ALA A 187 -34.92 -44.08 40.59
CA ALA A 187 -34.61 -45.49 40.32
C ALA A 187 -34.95 -45.99 38.90
N GLY A 188 -33.89 -46.43 38.22
CA GLY A 188 -33.94 -47.51 37.25
C GLY A 188 -34.10 -47.09 35.80
N VAL A 189 -33.64 -47.82 34.80
CA VAL A 189 -32.85 -49.06 34.70
C VAL A 189 -32.33 -49.06 33.24
N CYS A 190 -31.13 -49.57 33.07
CA CYS A 190 -30.56 -50.31 31.93
C CYS A 190 -31.37 -50.48 30.63
N GLY A 191 -30.65 -50.40 29.51
CA GLY A 191 -31.05 -50.97 28.22
C GLY A 191 -30.23 -50.39 27.09
#